data_AF-A0A6L6PPR2-F1
#
_entry.id   AF-A0A6L6PPR2-F1
#
_cell.length_a   1.000
_cell.length_b   1.000
_cell.length_c   1.000
_cell.angle_alpha   90.00
_cell.angle_beta   90.00
_cell.angle_gamma   90.00
#
_symmetry.space_group_name_H-M   'P 1'
#
loop_
_entity.id
_entity.type
_entity.pdbx_description
1 polymer ?
#
loop_
_entity_poly.entity_id
_entity_poly.type
_entity_poly.pdbx_seq_one_letter_code
_entity_poly.pdbx_strand_id
1 'polypeptide(L)'
;MVRHIVTGVMMACAAWGTAHAQDTTPPQNAQLQRQEIARGEPTRWSQPDITRAQQVHTLRKEIGAALAEARQACRQGPAAERGPCLKEAQATYQHDMANLPQLLAQSHD
;
A
#
# COMPACT_ATOMS: atom_id res chain seq x y z
N MET A 1 30.00 -0.01 -46.43
CA MET A 1 28.61 0.51 -46.34
C MET A 1 28.40 1.01 -44.93
N VAL A 2 28.40 2.33 -44.73
CA VAL A 2 28.12 2.96 -43.43
C VAL A 2 26.66 3.40 -43.45
N ARG A 3 25.86 2.94 -42.48
CA ARG A 3 24.51 3.48 -42.24
C ARG A 3 24.03 3.15 -40.82
N HIS A 4 24.37 4.08 -39.91
CA HIS A 4 23.60 4.61 -38.76
C HIS A 4 23.10 3.63 -37.70
N ILE A 5 23.79 3.52 -36.55
CA ILE A 5 23.67 4.33 -35.32
C ILE A 5 22.32 4.14 -34.59
N VAL A 6 22.39 3.29 -33.56
CA VAL A 6 21.74 3.35 -32.24
C VAL A 6 20.74 4.48 -32.05
N THR A 7 19.45 4.15 -32.15
CA THR A 7 18.36 4.91 -31.55
C THR A 7 18.33 4.59 -30.04
N GLY A 8 19.10 5.35 -29.28
CA GLY A 8 18.92 5.45 -27.84
C GLY A 8 17.62 6.21 -27.58
N VAL A 9 16.56 5.51 -27.17
CA VAL A 9 15.37 6.15 -26.60
C VAL A 9 15.76 6.67 -25.22
N MET A 10 16.19 7.93 -25.15
CA MET A 10 16.18 8.66 -23.89
C MET A 10 14.73 8.83 -23.47
N MET A 11 14.30 8.01 -22.51
CA MET A 11 13.05 8.19 -21.79
C MET A 11 13.21 9.43 -20.91
N ALA A 12 12.87 10.59 -21.47
CA ALA A 12 12.89 11.87 -20.78
C ALA A 12 11.86 11.83 -19.63
N CYS A 13 12.37 11.76 -18.41
CA CYS A 13 11.62 12.08 -17.19
C CYS A 13 11.27 13.57 -17.19
N ALA A 14 10.26 13.99 -17.95
CA ALA A 14 9.72 15.34 -17.91
C ALA A 14 8.26 15.35 -18.38
N ALA A 15 7.36 14.95 -17.47
CA ALA A 15 5.95 15.33 -17.39
C ALA A 15 5.13 14.19 -16.77
N TRP A 16 5.43 13.87 -15.50
CA TRP A 16 4.36 13.34 -14.65
C TRP A 16 3.79 14.57 -13.97
N GLY A 17 2.84 15.19 -14.67
CA GLY A 17 1.98 16.20 -14.08
C GLY A 17 1.48 15.66 -12.75
N THR A 18 1.46 16.54 -11.76
CA THR A 18 0.76 16.35 -10.50
C THR A 18 -0.49 15.52 -10.74
N ALA A 19 -0.49 14.27 -10.28
CA ALA A 19 -1.74 13.56 -10.05
C ALA A 19 -2.46 14.42 -9.01
N HIS A 20 -3.31 15.33 -9.48
CA HIS A 20 -4.22 16.04 -8.60
C HIS A 20 -5.09 14.95 -8.01
N ALA A 21 -4.81 14.58 -6.76
CA ALA A 21 -5.74 13.82 -5.96
C ALA A 21 -7.09 14.54 -6.11
N GLN A 22 -8.05 13.88 -6.76
CA GLN A 22 -9.40 14.43 -6.84
C GLN A 22 -9.84 14.63 -5.39
N ASP A 23 -10.20 15.86 -5.02
CA ASP A 23 -10.73 16.12 -3.69
C ASP A 23 -12.11 15.45 -3.60
N THR A 24 -12.10 14.18 -3.19
CA THR A 24 -13.30 13.37 -3.02
C THR A 24 -14.02 13.69 -1.69
N THR A 25 -13.62 14.77 -1.01
CA THR A 25 -14.22 15.15 0.27
C THR A 25 -15.66 15.58 0.03
N PRO A 26 -16.65 14.92 0.68
CA PRO A 26 -18.04 15.36 0.60
C PRO A 26 -18.15 16.84 0.99
N PRO A 27 -18.99 17.66 0.33
CA PRO A 27 -19.04 19.11 0.56
C PRO A 27 -19.25 19.49 2.03
N GLN A 28 -20.03 18.69 2.76
CA GLN A 28 -20.26 18.81 4.19
C GLN A 28 -19.00 18.68 5.07
N ASN A 29 -17.95 18.01 4.58
CA ASN A 29 -16.69 17.79 5.28
C ASN A 29 -15.58 18.77 4.86
N ALA A 30 -15.78 19.58 3.80
CA ALA A 30 -14.74 20.44 3.24
C ALA A 30 -14.21 21.49 4.24
N GLN A 31 -15.06 21.99 5.14
CA GLN A 31 -14.61 22.89 6.21
C GLN A 31 -13.76 22.15 7.25
N LEU A 32 -14.18 20.94 7.66
CA LEU A 32 -13.44 20.11 8.62
C LEU A 32 -12.07 19.72 8.06
N GLN A 33 -12.02 19.27 6.81
CA GLN A 33 -10.75 18.88 6.17
C GLN A 33 -9.76 20.05 6.12
N ARG A 34 -10.21 21.26 5.75
CA ARG A 34 -9.35 22.46 5.78
C ARG A 34 -8.82 22.77 7.17
N GLN A 35 -9.62 22.55 8.21
CA GLN A 35 -9.19 22.74 9.59
C GLN A 35 -8.13 21.69 10.00
N GLU A 36 -8.33 20.42 9.67
CA GLU A 36 -7.36 19.38 9.99
C GLU A 36 -6.05 19.56 9.21
N ILE A 37 -6.11 19.93 7.93
CA ILE A 37 -4.91 20.29 7.14
C ILE A 37 -4.17 21.47 7.77
N ALA A 38 -4.89 22.49 8.23
CA ALA A 38 -4.28 23.65 8.91
C ALA A 38 -3.67 23.31 10.27
N ARG A 39 -4.20 22.29 10.98
CA ARG A 39 -3.59 21.76 12.21
C ARG A 39 -2.30 20.97 11.94
N GLY A 40 -2.11 20.50 10.70
CA GLY A 40 -0.98 19.70 10.30
C GLY A 40 -1.11 18.23 10.72
N GLU A 41 -0.08 17.46 10.42
CA GLU A 41 -0.09 16.03 10.67
C GLU A 41 -0.09 15.69 12.17
N PRO A 42 -0.91 14.73 12.62
CA PRO A 42 -0.86 14.27 14.01
C PRO A 42 0.55 13.77 14.35
N THR A 43 1.12 14.20 15.47
CA THR A 43 2.47 13.78 15.91
C THR A 43 2.63 12.26 15.94
N ARG A 44 1.56 11.52 16.23
CA ARG A 44 1.58 10.06 16.26
C ARG A 44 1.90 9.43 14.90
N TRP A 45 1.55 10.07 13.77
CA TRP A 45 1.76 9.49 12.43
C TRP A 45 3.24 9.33 12.07
N SER A 46 4.11 10.18 12.61
CA SER A 46 5.55 10.12 12.36
C SER A 46 6.32 9.37 13.46
N GLN A 47 5.65 8.81 14.47
CA GLN A 47 6.32 8.09 15.55
C GLN A 47 6.48 6.60 15.20
N PRO A 48 7.71 6.09 15.11
CA PRO A 48 7.93 4.67 14.85
C PRO A 48 7.54 3.82 16.07
N ASP A 49 7.27 2.54 15.83
CA ASP A 49 7.10 1.55 16.90
C ASP A 49 8.46 1.22 17.53
N ILE A 50 8.62 1.61 18.80
CA ILE A 50 9.91 1.54 19.51
C ILE A 50 10.11 0.17 20.16
N THR A 51 9.03 -0.44 20.64
CA THR A 51 9.10 -1.74 21.32
C THR A 51 8.75 -2.88 20.37
N ARG A 52 9.36 -4.05 20.60
CA ARG A 52 9.03 -5.27 19.85
C ARG A 52 7.54 -5.61 19.92
N ALA A 53 6.89 -5.39 21.05
CA ALA A 53 5.45 -5.64 21.21
C ALA A 53 4.61 -4.72 20.31
N GLN A 54 4.98 -3.43 20.20
CA GLN A 54 4.32 -2.49 19.29
C GLN A 54 4.53 -2.91 17.84
N GLN A 55 5.75 -3.26 17.45
CA GLN A 55 6.06 -3.70 16.09
C GLN A 55 5.29 -4.96 15.71
N VAL A 56 5.22 -5.98 16.59
CA VAL A 56 4.41 -7.19 16.37
C VAL A 56 2.92 -6.83 16.22
N HIS A 57 2.42 -5.92 17.04
CA HIS A 57 1.03 -5.50 16.97
C HIS A 57 0.73 -4.77 15.66
N THR A 58 1.63 -3.92 15.18
CA THR A 58 1.52 -3.25 13.88
C THR A 58 1.61 -4.25 12.73
N LEU A 59 2.58 -5.16 12.74
CA LEU A 59 2.71 -6.19 11.71
C LEU A 59 1.45 -7.07 11.60
N ARG A 60 0.80 -7.41 12.72
CA ARG A 60 -0.49 -8.13 12.69
C ARG A 60 -1.59 -7.34 12.00
N LYS A 61 -1.62 -6.01 12.18
CA LYS A 61 -2.59 -5.14 11.50
C LYS A 61 -2.29 -5.07 10.01
N GLU A 62 -1.02 -4.96 9.65
CA GLU A 62 -0.57 -4.92 8.26
C GLU A 62 -0.92 -6.21 7.52
N ILE A 63 -0.68 -7.38 8.12
CA ILE A 63 -1.10 -8.68 7.56
C ILE A 63 -2.63 -8.74 7.39
N GLY A 64 -3.39 -8.21 8.35
CA GLY A 64 -4.85 -8.12 8.27
C GLY A 64 -5.33 -7.19 7.14
N ALA A 65 -4.67 -6.04 6.97
CA ALA A 65 -4.94 -5.10 5.89
C ALA A 65 -4.62 -5.71 4.52
N ALA A 66 -3.47 -6.37 4.39
CA ALA A 66 -3.07 -7.09 3.18
C ALA A 66 -4.10 -8.17 2.78
N LEU A 67 -4.64 -8.92 3.75
CA LEU A 67 -5.74 -9.86 3.48
C LEU A 67 -7.00 -9.14 2.96
N ALA A 68 -7.37 -8.02 3.56
CA ALA A 68 -8.56 -7.26 3.14
C ALA A 68 -8.41 -6.72 1.71
N GLU A 69 -7.24 -6.18 1.40
CA GLU A 69 -6.87 -5.71 0.06
C GLU A 69 -6.84 -6.85 -0.96
N ALA A 70 -6.20 -7.97 -0.64
CA ALA A 70 -6.17 -9.15 -1.50
C ALA A 70 -7.58 -9.67 -1.79
N ARG A 71 -8.45 -9.75 -0.78
CA ARG A 71 -9.86 -10.14 -0.97
C ARG A 71 -10.62 -9.15 -1.83
N GLN A 72 -10.34 -7.85 -1.71
CA GLN A 72 -10.94 -6.83 -2.56
C GLN A 72 -10.53 -7.00 -4.02
N ALA A 73 -9.24 -7.21 -4.27
CA ALA A 73 -8.71 -7.50 -5.60
C ALA A 73 -9.35 -8.77 -6.19
N CYS A 74 -9.43 -9.86 -5.42
CA CYS A 74 -10.08 -11.11 -5.85
C CYS A 74 -11.56 -10.89 -6.26
N ARG A 75 -12.29 -9.98 -5.61
CA ARG A 75 -13.68 -9.68 -5.97
C ARG A 75 -13.79 -8.95 -7.31
N GLN A 76 -12.82 -8.09 -7.62
CA GLN A 76 -12.75 -7.32 -8.86
C GLN A 76 -12.24 -8.15 -10.06
N GLY A 77 -11.57 -9.27 -9.80
CA GLY A 77 -11.07 -10.19 -10.83
C GLY A 77 -12.14 -11.09 -11.49
N PRO A 78 -11.72 -11.93 -12.46
CA PRO A 78 -12.60 -12.85 -13.18
C PRO A 78 -13.36 -13.80 -12.26
N ALA A 79 -14.65 -14.04 -12.55
CA ALA A 79 -15.51 -14.88 -11.71
C ALA A 79 -14.99 -16.32 -11.57
N ALA A 80 -14.40 -16.88 -12.63
CA ALA A 80 -13.83 -18.22 -12.64
C ALA A 80 -12.62 -18.37 -11.70
N GLU A 81 -11.86 -17.30 -11.48
CA GLU A 81 -10.64 -17.29 -10.66
C GLU A 81 -10.90 -16.85 -9.21
N ARG A 82 -12.06 -16.26 -8.93
CA ARG A 82 -12.38 -15.67 -7.62
C ARG A 82 -12.27 -16.66 -6.46
N GLY A 83 -12.80 -17.87 -6.63
CA GLY A 83 -12.75 -18.91 -5.59
C GLY A 83 -11.32 -19.30 -5.22
N PRO A 84 -10.49 -19.73 -6.20
CA PRO A 84 -9.07 -19.95 -6.01
C PRO A 84 -8.32 -18.76 -5.41
N CYS A 85 -8.53 -17.54 -5.91
CA CYS A 85 -7.90 -16.32 -5.41
C CYS A 85 -8.19 -16.06 -3.93
N LEU A 86 -9.47 -16.19 -3.52
CA LEU A 86 -9.85 -16.01 -2.11
C LEU A 86 -9.22 -17.06 -1.19
N LYS A 87 -9.05 -18.30 -1.67
CA LYS A 87 -8.38 -19.37 -0.94
C LYS A 87 -6.90 -19.08 -0.77
N GLU A 88 -6.24 -18.62 -1.82
CA GLU A 88 -4.83 -18.23 -1.78
C GLU A 88 -4.60 -17.06 -0.82
N ALA A 89 -5.40 -15.98 -0.92
CA ALA A 89 -5.33 -14.85 0.00
C ALA A 89 -5.47 -15.29 1.48
N GLN A 90 -6.39 -16.23 1.75
CA GLN A 90 -6.57 -16.79 3.08
C GLN A 90 -5.38 -17.64 3.55
N ALA A 91 -4.76 -18.39 2.65
CA ALA A 91 -3.58 -19.20 2.94
C ALA A 91 -2.37 -18.30 3.24
N THR A 92 -2.16 -17.24 2.47
CA THR A 92 -1.11 -16.23 2.71
C THR A 92 -1.27 -15.60 4.10
N TYR A 93 -2.48 -15.16 4.47
CA TYR A 93 -2.72 -14.65 5.81
C TYR A 93 -2.35 -15.64 6.93
N GLN A 94 -2.71 -16.92 6.78
CA GLN A 94 -2.41 -17.94 7.77
C GLN A 94 -0.91 -18.20 7.87
N HIS A 95 -0.24 -18.26 6.72
CA HIS A 95 1.21 -18.39 6.63
C HIS A 95 1.92 -17.21 7.31
N ASP A 96 1.51 -15.97 7.02
CA ASP A 96 2.17 -14.78 7.55
C ASP A 96 1.96 -14.64 9.06
N MET A 97 0.75 -14.95 9.54
CA MET A 97 0.48 -14.99 10.99
C MET A 97 1.30 -16.05 11.72
N ALA A 98 1.56 -17.20 11.09
CA ALA A 98 2.40 -18.25 11.66
C ALA A 98 3.89 -17.89 11.67
N ASN A 99 4.32 -17.01 10.76
CA ASN A 99 5.72 -16.60 10.57
C ASN A 99 6.02 -15.16 11.03
N LEU A 100 5.20 -14.61 11.94
CA LEU A 100 5.36 -13.25 12.48
C LEU A 100 6.79 -12.92 12.94
N PRO A 101 7.51 -13.79 13.70
CA PRO A 101 8.87 -13.48 14.14
C PRO A 101 9.87 -13.30 12.99
N GLN A 102 9.74 -14.12 11.93
CA GLN A 102 10.60 -14.07 10.76
C GLN A 102 10.29 -12.85 9.90
N LEU A 103 9.00 -12.56 9.66
CA LEU A 103 8.58 -11.36 8.94
C LEU A 103 9.01 -10.08 9.65
N LEU A 104 8.93 -10.05 10.98
CA LEU A 104 9.42 -8.92 11.76
C LEU A 104 10.93 -8.73 11.63
N ALA A 105 11.71 -9.81 11.57
CA ALA A 105 13.15 -9.69 11.35
C ALA A 105 13.45 -9.09 9.95
N GLN A 106 12.74 -9.54 8.92
CA GLN A 106 12.90 -9.07 7.54
C GLN A 106 12.48 -7.60 7.35
N SER A 107 11.55 -7.07 8.15
CA SER A 107 11.14 -5.66 8.06
C SER A 107 12.17 -4.67 8.64
N HIS A 108 13.24 -5.17 9.27
CA HIS A 108 14.25 -4.38 9.95
C HIS A 108 15.67 -4.52 9.37
N ASP A 109 15.84 -5.29 8.30
CA ASP A 109 17.07 -5.42 7.51
C ASP A 109 17.13 -4.38 6.37
#